data_AF-A0A951A4Z9-F1
#
_entry.id   AF-A0A951A4Z9-F1
#
_cell.length_a   1.000
_cell.length_b   1.000
_cell.length_c   1.000
_cell.angle_alpha   90.00
_cell.angle_beta   90.00
_cell.angle_gamma   90.00
#
_symmetry.space_group_name_H-M   'P 1'
#
loop_
_entity.id
_entity.type
_entity.pdbx_description
1 polymer ?
#
loop_
_entity_poly.entity_id
_entity_poly.type
_entity_poly.pdbx_seq_one_letter_code
_entity_poly.pdbx_strand_id
1 'polypeptide(L)'
;MAGLEIKSARLLGTPIEYAYAVKAGPWIFLTGHEAFDFESGTPAAVAGPPGFPLFGQSRSRREGDFILQRMRRILREFGSDLSHAVRLDQYYPNPAAVAA
;
A
#
# COMPACT_ATOMS: atom_id res chain seq x y z
N MET A 1 17.80 -8.10 22.85
CA MET A 1 16.58 -7.33 22.52
C MET A 1 16.42 -7.36 21.02
N ALA A 2 15.27 -7.78 20.48
CA ALA A 2 15.03 -7.70 19.05
C ALA A 2 14.96 -6.22 18.65
N GLY A 3 15.77 -5.79 17.68
CA GLY A 3 15.74 -4.42 17.17
C GLY A 3 14.42 -4.13 16.47
N LEU A 4 13.92 -2.92 16.65
CA LEU A 4 12.75 -2.39 15.93
C LEU A 4 13.26 -1.66 14.69
N GLU A 5 12.77 -2.04 13.51
CA GLU A 5 13.06 -1.34 12.25
C GLU A 5 11.76 -0.72 11.74
N ILE A 6 11.76 0.60 11.52
CA ILE A 6 10.57 1.36 11.13
C ILE A 6 10.86 2.07 9.82
N LYS A 7 9.93 1.98 8.88
CA LYS A 7 9.88 2.83 7.69
C LYS A 7 8.71 3.79 7.84
N SER A 8 9.01 5.09 7.74
CA SER A 8 8.02 6.16 7.87
C SER A 8 8.07 7.12 6.69
N ALA A 9 6.96 7.83 6.49
CA ALA A 9 6.85 8.95 5.56
C ALA A 9 6.02 10.04 6.21
N ARG A 10 6.30 11.30 5.84
CA ARG A 10 5.49 12.43 6.27
C ARG A 10 4.25 12.53 5.40
N LEU A 11 3.06 12.50 6.00
CA LEU A 11 1.82 12.55 5.23
C LEU A 11 1.64 13.93 4.57
N LEU A 12 1.35 13.90 3.27
CA LEU A 12 1.19 15.07 2.41
C LEU A 12 0.22 16.08 3.03
N GLY A 13 0.68 17.32 3.17
CA GLY A 13 -0.12 18.40 3.73
C GLY A 13 -0.29 18.37 5.25
N THR A 14 0.44 17.51 5.97
CA THR A 14 0.33 17.38 7.44
C THR A 14 1.71 17.37 8.13
N PRO A 15 1.76 17.57 9.46
CA PRO A 15 2.96 17.34 10.26
C PRO A 15 3.11 15.88 10.74
N ILE A 16 2.24 14.96 10.29
CA ILE A 16 2.19 13.59 10.83
C ILE A 16 3.26 12.73 10.16
N GLU A 17 4.14 12.14 10.98
CA GLU A 17 5.01 11.05 10.59
C GLU A 17 4.26 9.72 10.68
N TYR A 18 4.07 9.07 9.53
CA TYR A 18 3.32 7.84 9.42
C TYR A 18 4.26 6.65 9.25
N ALA A 19 4.28 5.76 10.24
CA ALA A 19 5.01 4.50 10.17
C ALA A 19 4.25 3.49 9.28
N TYR A 20 4.55 3.50 7.99
CA TYR A 20 3.89 2.64 7.01
C TYR A 20 4.38 1.18 7.04
N ALA A 21 5.53 0.90 7.66
CA ALA A 21 5.93 -0.47 7.92
C ALA A 21 6.86 -0.60 9.13
N VAL A 22 6.67 -1.68 9.88
CA VAL A 22 7.41 -1.96 11.13
C VAL A 22 7.82 -3.42 11.17
N LYS A 23 9.11 -3.69 11.39
CA LYS A 23 9.64 -5.02 11.69
C LYS A 23 9.97 -5.13 13.17
N ALA A 24 9.39 -6.13 13.83
CA ALA A 24 9.56 -6.41 15.25
C ALA A 24 9.84 -7.91 15.46
N GLY A 25 11.10 -8.26 15.71
CA GLY A 25 11.51 -9.65 15.77
C GLY A 25 11.26 -10.37 14.43
N PRO A 26 10.54 -11.51 14.41
CA PRO A 26 10.24 -12.23 13.17
C PRO A 26 9.04 -11.65 12.40
N TRP A 27 8.33 -10.66 12.95
CA TRP A 27 7.10 -10.14 12.38
C TRP A 27 7.33 -8.86 11.59
N ILE A 28 6.62 -8.71 10.47
CA ILE A 28 6.57 -7.50 9.66
C ILE A 28 5.12 -7.06 9.59
N PHE A 29 4.86 -5.82 10.00
CA PHE A 29 3.57 -5.17 9.96
C PHE A 29 3.60 -4.12 8.86
N LEU A 30 2.72 -4.26 7.87
CA LEU A 30 2.51 -3.25 6.84
C LEU A 30 1.27 -2.44 7.25
N THR A 31 1.47 -1.21 7.69
CA THR A 31 0.39 -0.34 8.16
C THR A 31 -0.36 0.20 6.94
N GLY A 32 -1.69 0.02 6.93
CA GLY A 32 -2.66 0.48 5.93
C GLY A 32 -2.08 1.03 4.61
N HIS A 33 -2.00 0.18 3.58
CA HIS A 33 -1.57 0.62 2.26
C HIS A 33 -2.77 0.88 1.35
N GLU A 34 -2.84 2.12 0.88
CA GLU A 34 -3.83 2.59 -0.08
C GLU A 34 -3.18 2.98 -1.42
N ALA A 35 -4.00 3.20 -2.44
CA ALA A 35 -3.57 3.60 -3.78
C ALA A 35 -3.23 5.10 -3.86
N PHE A 36 -2.51 5.57 -2.87
CA PHE A 36 -2.10 6.95 -2.66
C PHE A 36 -0.64 6.96 -2.22
N ASP A 37 0.15 7.88 -2.76
CA ASP A 37 1.50 8.15 -2.31
C ASP A 37 1.50 9.12 -1.14
N PHE A 38 2.07 8.67 -0.01
CA PHE A 38 2.00 9.41 1.24
C PHE A 38 2.57 10.82 1.15
N GLU A 39 3.55 11.05 0.26
CA GLU A 39 4.24 12.34 0.15
C GLU A 39 3.77 13.15 -1.08
N SER A 40 3.32 12.49 -2.15
CA SER A 40 3.06 13.14 -3.45
C SER A 40 1.62 13.03 -3.95
N GLY A 41 0.76 12.26 -3.28
CA GLY A 41 -0.67 12.19 -3.61
C GLY A 41 -1.03 11.04 -4.54
N THR A 42 -2.02 11.24 -5.42
CA THR A 42 -2.49 10.15 -6.29
C THR A 42 -1.49 9.88 -7.42
N PRO A 43 -0.90 8.67 -7.51
CA PRO A 43 0.03 8.33 -8.58
C PRO A 43 -0.65 8.29 -9.96
N ALA A 44 0.07 8.67 -11.02
CA ALA A 44 -0.46 8.61 -12.39
C ALA A 44 -0.96 7.21 -12.80
N ALA A 45 -0.26 6.16 -12.35
CA ALA A 45 -0.66 4.77 -12.57
C ALA A 45 -2.04 4.43 -11.97
N VAL A 46 -2.45 5.13 -10.92
CA VAL A 46 -3.76 4.97 -10.27
C VAL A 46 -4.80 5.87 -10.94
N ALA A 47 -4.46 7.14 -11.15
CA ALA A 47 -5.35 8.15 -11.72
C ALA A 47 -5.89 7.77 -13.11
N GLY A 48 -5.07 7.10 -13.92
CA GLY A 48 -5.41 6.76 -15.31
C GLY A 48 -5.14 7.92 -16.28
N PRO A 49 -5.55 7.79 -17.55
CA PRO A 49 -5.29 8.79 -18.56
C PRO A 49 -5.91 10.16 -18.22
N PRO A 50 -5.19 11.28 -18.43
CA PRO A 50 -5.73 12.62 -18.21
C PRO A 50 -7.04 12.84 -18.96
N GLY A 51 -8.07 13.31 -18.26
CA GLY A 51 -9.41 13.53 -18.83
C GLY A 51 -10.25 12.26 -19.03
N PHE A 52 -9.66 11.06 -18.94
CA PHE A 52 -10.34 9.79 -19.15
C PHE A 52 -9.99 8.76 -18.05
N PRO A 53 -10.29 9.04 -16.77
CA PRO A 53 -9.86 8.20 -15.65
C PRO A 53 -10.47 6.78 -15.66
N LEU A 54 -11.58 6.58 -16.38
CA LEU A 54 -12.26 5.30 -16.52
C LEU A 54 -11.84 4.51 -17.77
N PHE A 55 -10.98 5.07 -18.63
CA PHE A 55 -10.55 4.41 -19.85
C PHE A 55 -9.46 3.35 -19.56
N GLY A 56 -9.56 2.21 -20.25
CA GLY A 56 -8.61 1.10 -20.13
C GLY A 56 -8.89 0.20 -18.92
N GLN A 57 -7.83 -0.15 -18.18
CA GLN A 57 -7.94 -1.00 -16.98
C GLN A 57 -8.86 -0.36 -15.94
N SER A 58 -9.66 -1.16 -15.23
CA SER A 58 -10.55 -0.62 -14.19
C SER A 58 -9.76 0.08 -13.08
N ARG A 59 -10.35 1.13 -12.50
CA ARG A 59 -9.73 1.88 -11.40
C ARG A 59 -9.30 0.95 -10.25
N SER A 60 -10.20 0.06 -9.81
CA SER A 60 -9.92 -0.89 -8.74
C SER A 60 -8.76 -1.84 -9.06
N ARG A 61 -8.58 -2.22 -10.33
CA ARG A 61 -7.42 -3.04 -10.73
C ARG A 61 -6.12 -2.26 -10.61
N ARG A 62 -6.09 -1.01 -11.09
CA ARG A 62 -4.90 -0.14 -10.99
C ARG A 62 -4.53 0.17 -9.53
N GLU A 63 -5.53 0.42 -8.69
CA GLU A 63 -5.35 0.61 -7.25
C GLU A 63 -4.77 -0.64 -6.58
N GLY A 64 -5.35 -1.81 -6.84
CA GLY A 64 -4.86 -3.09 -6.31
C GLY A 64 -3.44 -3.44 -6.77
N ASP A 65 -3.14 -3.27 -8.06
CA ASP A 65 -1.80 -3.50 -8.60
C ASP A 65 -0.76 -2.60 -7.92
N PHE A 66 -1.08 -1.31 -7.74
CA PHE A 66 -0.20 -0.37 -7.05
C PHE A 66 0.05 -0.76 -5.58
N ILE A 67 -1.01 -1.09 -4.84
CA ILE A 67 -0.92 -1.50 -3.43
C ILE A 67 -0.04 -2.76 -3.29
N LEU A 68 -0.32 -3.79 -4.09
CA LEU A 68 0.43 -5.05 -4.04
C LEU A 68 1.89 -4.88 -4.46
N GLN A 69 2.17 -4.06 -5.48
CA GLN A 69 3.54 -3.76 -5.90
C GLN A 69 4.32 -3.02 -4.80
N ARG A 70 3.69 -2.05 -4.13
CA ARG A 70 4.28 -1.35 -2.98
C ARG A 70 4.57 -2.33 -1.83
N MET A 71 3.61 -3.15 -1.44
CA MET A 71 3.79 -4.15 -0.38
C MET A 71 4.96 -5.09 -0.70
N ARG A 72 5.06 -5.58 -1.94
CA ARG A 72 6.18 -6.43 -2.38
C ARG A 72 7.53 -5.70 -2.29
N ARG A 73 7.58 -4.41 -2.64
CA ARG A 73 8.81 -3.60 -2.51
C ARG A 73 9.23 -3.49 -1.05
N ILE A 74 8.31 -3.12 -0.16
CA ILE A 74 8.59 -2.93 1.27
C ILE A 74 9.02 -4.25 1.92
N LEU A 75 8.33 -5.37 1.63
CA LEU A 75 8.71 -6.68 2.17
C LEU A 75 10.14 -7.07 1.76
N ARG A 76 10.54 -6.82 0.50
CA ARG A 76 11.91 -7.07 0.05
C ARG A 76 12.93 -6.25 0.83
N GLU A 77 12.62 -5.01 1.19
CA GLU A 77 13.50 -4.16 2.00
C GLU A 77 13.73 -4.75 3.41
N PHE A 78 12.81 -5.57 3.91
CA PHE A 78 12.97 -6.32 5.17
C PHE A 78 13.52 -7.74 5.02
N GLY A 79 13.86 -8.16 3.78
CA GLY A 79 14.32 -9.51 3.45
C GLY A 79 13.20 -10.56 3.44
N SER A 80 11.97 -10.17 3.13
CA SER A 80 10.78 -11.04 3.09
C SER A 80 9.99 -10.86 1.78
N ASP A 81 8.88 -11.59 1.66
CA ASP A 81 7.94 -11.50 0.54
C ASP A 81 6.51 -11.93 0.95
N LEU A 82 5.58 -11.90 -0.01
CA LEU A 82 4.19 -12.26 0.22
C LEU A 82 3.97 -13.77 0.50
N SER A 83 4.93 -14.65 0.22
CA SER A 83 4.78 -16.08 0.53
C SER A 83 4.83 -16.36 2.04
N HIS A 84 5.36 -15.41 2.82
CA HIS A 84 5.39 -15.43 4.28
C HIS A 84 4.18 -14.70 4.91
N ALA A 85 3.21 -14.24 4.10
CA ALA A 85 2.04 -13.54 4.60
C ALA A 85 1.13 -14.52 5.37
N VAL A 86 0.93 -14.25 6.66
CA VAL A 86 0.06 -15.07 7.53
C VAL A 86 -1.34 -14.48 7.71
N ARG A 87 -1.51 -13.19 7.43
CA ARG A 87 -2.78 -12.47 7.57
C ARG A 87 -2.84 -11.30 6.60
N LEU A 88 -4.03 -11.09 6.03
CA LEU A 88 -4.35 -9.96 5.17
C LEU A 88 -5.73 -9.43 5.55
N ASP A 89 -5.77 -8.17 6.01
CA ASP A 89 -7.01 -7.45 6.27
C ASP A 89 -7.27 -6.49 5.09
N GLN A 90 -8.29 -6.78 4.27
CA GLN A 90 -8.66 -5.98 3.10
C GLN A 90 -9.94 -5.19 3.37
N TYR A 91 -9.90 -3.89 3.06
CA TYR A 91 -11.02 -2.98 3.23
C TYR A 91 -11.37 -2.37 1.87
N TYR A 92 -12.59 -2.63 1.40
CA TYR A 92 -13.10 -2.08 0.14
C TYR A 92 -14.08 -0.94 0.43
N PRO A 93 -13.95 0.21 -0.26
CA PRO A 93 -14.91 1.31 -0.09
C PRO A 93 -16.25 1.04 -0.78
N ASN A 94 -16.33 0.01 -1.63
CA ASN A 94 -17.52 -0.38 -2.36
C ASN A 94 -17.70 -1.91 -2.28
N PRO A 95 -18.85 -2.42 -1.81
CA PRO A 95 -19.10 -3.86 -1.71
C PRO A 95 -19.09 -4.58 -3.07
N ALA A 96 -19.35 -3.87 -4.17
CA ALA A 96 -19.28 -4.44 -5.53
C ALA A 96 -17.88 -4.96 -5.89
N ALA A 97 -16.83 -4.54 -5.17
CA ALA A 97 -15.46 -5.02 -5.38
C ALA A 97 -15.27 -6.51 -5.06
N VAL A 98 -16.18 -7.11 -4.29
CA VAL A 98 -16.14 -8.53 -3.88
C VAL A 98 -17.47 -9.25 -4.10
N ALA A 99 -18.38 -8.66 -4.88
CA ALA A 99 -19.64 -9.31 -5.24
C ALA A 99 -19.36 -10.54 -6.12
N ALA A 100 -19.96 -11.67 -5.76
CA ALA A 100 -19.88 -12.94 -6.49
C ALA A 100 -20.75 -12.94 -7.75
#